data_AF-A0A163XHS7-F1
#
_entry.id   AF-A0A163XHS7-F1
#
_cell.length_a   1.000
_cell.length_b   1.000
_cell.length_c   1.000
_cell.angle_alpha   90.00
_cell.angle_beta   90.00
_cell.angle_gamma   90.00
#
_symmetry.space_group_name_H-M   'P 1'
#
loop_
_entity.id
_entity.type
_entity.pdbx_description
1 polymer ?
#
loop_
_entity_poly.entity_id
_entity_poly.type
_entity_poly.pdbx_seq_one_letter_code
_entity_poly.pdbx_strand_id
1 'polypeptide(L)' 'MDSGNRRPRENAPSLDRLDSNKGYTKENTVVISYKANVLKKAGKAQEHDLVADWLDVVSHA' A
#
# COMPACT_ATOMS: atom_id res chain seq x y z
N MET A 1 -14.41 11.25 26.66
CA MET A 1 -14.65 10.73 25.30
C MET A 1 -13.61 9.67 25.05
N ASP A 2 -14.02 8.41 24.96
CA ASP A 2 -13.11 7.34 24.56
C ASP A 2 -12.76 7.56 23.09
N SER A 3 -11.59 8.13 22.83
CA SER A 3 -10.98 8.20 21.51
C SER A 3 -10.52 6.79 21.14
N GLY A 4 -11.49 5.90 20.89
CA GLY A 4 -11.26 4.50 20.60
C GLY A 4 -10.22 4.39 19.49
N ASN A 5 -9.10 3.75 19.82
CA ASN A 5 -7.94 3.56 18.96
C ASN A 5 -8.30 2.64 17.77
N ARG A 6 -9.13 3.12 16.84
CA ARG A 6 -9.52 2.41 15.62
C ARG A 6 -8.39 2.53 14.61
N ARG A 7 -7.41 1.63 14.73
CA ARG A 7 -6.47 1.41 13.62
C ARG A 7 -7.26 0.95 12.39
N PRO A 8 -6.96 1.46 11.19
CA PRO A 8 -7.59 0.98 9.97
C PRO A 8 -7.39 -0.54 9.83
N ARG A 9 -8.44 -1.26 9.47
CA ARG A 9 -8.32 -2.70 9.15
C ARG A 9 -7.52 -2.85 7.86
N GLU A 10 -6.73 -3.91 7.74
CA GLU A 10 -5.86 -4.14 6.57
C GLU A 10 -6.60 -4.06 5.23
N ASN A 11 -7.81 -4.63 5.17
CA ASN A 11 -8.66 -4.67 3.98
C ASN A 11 -9.61 -3.48 3.87
N ALA A 12 -9.52 -2.49 4.77
CA ALA A 12 -10.32 -1.28 4.67
C ALA A 12 -9.84 -0.42 3.48
N PRO A 13 -10.75 0.26 2.78
CA PRO A 13 -10.37 1.20 1.73
C PRO A 13 -9.55 2.37 2.29
N SER A 14 -8.54 2.80 1.55
CA SER A 14 -7.61 3.88 1.87
C SER A 14 -7.38 4.72 0.62
N LEU A 15 -7.40 6.05 0.79
CA LEU A 15 -7.06 6.98 -0.27
C LEU A 15 -5.54 7.11 -0.37
N ASP A 16 -5.00 6.96 -1.57
CA ASP A 16 -3.57 7.10 -1.84
C ASP A 16 -3.30 7.79 -3.18
N ARG A 17 -2.03 8.06 -3.48
CA ARG A 17 -1.56 8.75 -4.67
C ARG A 17 -0.78 7.82 -5.59
N LEU A 18 -1.02 7.88 -6.89
CA LEU A 18 -0.24 7.13 -7.90
C LEU A 18 1.24 7.55 -7.84
N ASP A 19 1.49 8.85 -7.99
CA ASP A 19 2.80 9.46 -7.79
C ASP A 19 2.81 10.18 -6.44
N SER A 20 3.64 9.67 -5.52
CA SER A 20 3.81 10.22 -4.17
C SER A 20 4.39 11.65 -4.16
N ASN A 21 5.00 12.11 -5.25
CA ASN A 21 5.54 13.46 -5.39
C ASN A 21 4.49 14.49 -5.83
N LYS A 22 3.33 14.04 -6.30
CA LYS A 22 2.21 14.90 -6.71
C LYS A 22 1.17 15.02 -5.60
N GLY A 23 0.34 16.06 -5.66
CA GLY A 23 -0.80 16.23 -4.74
C GLY A 23 -1.95 15.28 -5.04
N TYR A 24 -3.04 15.38 -4.26
CA TYR A 24 -4.29 14.68 -4.58
C TYR A 24 -5.04 15.42 -5.71
N THR A 25 -5.09 14.80 -6.89
CA THR A 25 -5.89 15.26 -8.04
C THR A 25 -6.74 14.11 -8.56
N LYS A 26 -7.73 14.36 -9.41
CA LYS A 26 -8.58 13.28 -9.96
C LYS A 26 -7.75 12.25 -10.74
N GLU A 27 -6.65 12.68 -11.34
CA GLU A 27 -5.75 11.87 -12.16
C GLU A 27 -4.65 11.17 -11.35
N ASN A 28 -4.32 11.68 -10.15
CA ASN A 28 -3.27 11.13 -9.28
C ASN A 28 -3.79 10.38 -8.05
N THR A 29 -5.11 10.31 -7.85
CA THR A 29 -5.72 9.72 -6.65
C THR A 29 -6.30 8.35 -6.94
N VAL A 30 -6.02 7.38 -6.06
CA VAL A 30 -6.53 6.01 -6.14
C VAL A 30 -7.07 5.55 -4.80
N VAL A 31 -8.02 4.61 -4.84
CA VAL A 31 -8.49 3.88 -3.67
C VAL A 31 -7.86 2.50 -3.67
N ILE A 32 -7.08 2.21 -2.64
CA ILE A 32 -6.40 0.93 -2.43
C ILE A 32 -6.70 0.43 -1.01
N SER A 33 -6.35 -0.82 -0.67
CA SER A 33 -6.48 -1.28 0.71
C SER A 33 -5.48 -0.56 1.62
N TYR A 34 -5.80 -0.41 2.90
CA TYR A 34 -4.87 0.14 3.89
C TYR A 34 -3.55 -0.64 3.91
N LYS A 35 -3.62 -1.97 3.80
CA LYS A 35 -2.43 -2.83 3.71
C LYS A 35 -1.56 -2.48 2.50
N ALA A 36 -2.15 -2.32 1.31
CA ALA A 36 -1.40 -1.94 0.12
C ALA A 36 -0.77 -0.55 0.25
N ASN A 37 -1.47 0.42 0.87
CA ASN A 37 -0.93 1.75 1.14
C ASN A 37 0.28 1.69 2.09
N VAL A 38 0.22 0.87 3.14
CA VAL A 38 1.36 0.65 4.04
C VAL A 38 2.53 -0.01 3.31
N LEU A 39 2.27 -1.05 2.52
CA LEU A 39 3.31 -1.73 1.73
C LEU A 39 4.00 -0.78 0.76
N LYS A 40 3.24 0.02 0.01
CA LYS A 40 3.78 1.03 -0.92
C LYS A 40 4.67 2.07 -0.23
N LYS A 41 4.48 2.33 1.07
CA LYS A 41 5.34 3.24 1.84
C LYS A 41 6.62 2.58 2.36
N ALA A 42 6.69 1.24 2.33
CA ALA A 42 7.79 0.48 2.92
C ALA A 42 8.97 0.27 1.97
N GLY A 43 8.95 0.81 0.75
CA GLY A 43 10.04 0.67 -0.21
C GLY A 43 9.78 1.34 -1.55
N LYS A 44 10.70 1.14 -2.48
CA LYS A 44 10.56 1.46 -3.90
C LYS A 44 9.90 0.31 -4.64
N ALA A 45 9.33 0.60 -5.82
CA ALA A 45 8.73 -0.41 -6.68
C ALA A 45 9.67 -1.60 -6.94
N GLN A 46 10.94 -1.33 -7.26
CA GLN A 46 11.93 -2.38 -7.52
C GLN A 46 12.20 -3.28 -6.31
N GLU A 47 12.13 -2.74 -5.09
CA GLU A 47 12.31 -3.55 -3.88
C GLU A 47 11.11 -4.46 -3.65
N HIS A 48 9.90 -4.00 -3.99
CA HIS A 48 8.71 -4.83 -3.96
C HIS A 48 8.74 -5.94 -5.02
N ASP A 49 9.25 -5.64 -6.23
CA ASP A 49 9.41 -6.62 -7.30
C ASP A 49 10.37 -7.74 -6.87
N LEU A 50 11.51 -7.41 -6.27
CA LEU A 50 12.46 -8.41 -5.76
C LEU A 50 11.85 -9.32 -4.68
N VAL A 51 11.00 -8.77 -3.81
CA VAL A 51 10.28 -9.55 -2.80
C VAL A 51 9.24 -10.47 -3.47
N ALA A 52 8.53 -9.98 -4.48
CA ALA A 52 7.57 -10.77 -5.24
C ALA A 52 8.27 -11.94 -5.98
N ASP A 53 9.36 -11.66 -6.68
CA ASP A 53 10.17 -12.66 -7.38
C ASP A 53 10.66 -13.76 -6.41
N TRP A 54 11.16 -13.36 -5.23
CA TRP A 54 11.58 -14.33 -4.22
C TRP A 54 10.42 -15.18 -3.71
N LEU A 55 9.25 -14.58 -3.45
CA LEU A 55 8.05 -15.29 -3.02
C LEU A 55 7.55 -16.30 -4.07
N ASP A 56 7.61 -15.94 -5.34
CA ASP A 56 7.22 -16.83 -6.44
C ASP A 56 8.15 -18.05 -6.52
N VAL A 57 9.46 -17.86 -6.34
CA VAL A 57 10.43 -18.98 -6.31
C VAL A 57 10.16 -19.93 -5.14
N VAL A 58 9.93 -19.40 -3.93
CA VAL A 58 9.77 -20.25 -2.73
C VAL A 58 8.38 -20.86 -2.57
N SER A 59 7.34 -20.28 -3.18
CA SER A 59 5.98 -20.81 -3.11
C SER A 59 5.70 -21.94 -4.11
N HIS A 60 6.56 -22.08 -5.12
CA HIS A 60 6.51 -23.16 -6.12
C HIS A 60 7.60 -24.23 -5.91
N ALA A 61 8.28 -24.23 -4.76
CA ALA A 61 9.25 -25.24 -4.31
C ALA A 61 8.64 -26.17 -3.25
#